data_AF-A0A2H5YG31-F1
#
_entry.id   AF-A0A2H5YG31-F1
#
_cell.length_a   1.000
_cell.length_b   1.000
_cell.length_c   1.000
_cell.angle_alpha   90.00
_cell.angle_beta   90.00
_cell.angle_gamma   90.00
#
_symmetry.space_group_name_H-M   'P 1'
#
loop_
_entity.id
_entity.type
_entity.pdbx_description
1 polymer ?
#
loop_
_entity_poly.entity_id
_entity_poly.type
_entity_poly.pdbx_seq_one_letter_code
_entity_poly.pdbx_strand_id
1 'polypeptide(L)' 'MDLETEAADVYRRPAGKGYDDVRKLRRGDALSPLAFPAVALAVEGVVGPSRAQA' A
#
# COMPACT_ATOMS: atom_id res chain seq x y z
N MET A 1 -0.18 -2.00 6.89
CA MET A 1 -0.61 -3.16 6.08
C MET A 1 -1.66 -3.91 6.86
N ASP A 2 -2.72 -4.32 6.17
CA ASP A 2 -3.82 -5.11 6.70
C ASP A 2 -3.77 -6.47 6.00
N LEU A 3 -3.28 -7.49 6.72
CA LEU A 3 -3.08 -8.83 6.17
C LEU A 3 -4.36 -9.65 6.10
N GLU A 4 -5.37 -9.31 6.91
CA GLU A 4 -6.66 -10.00 6.90
C GLU A 4 -7.47 -9.61 5.67
N THR A 5 -7.39 -8.33 5.26
CA THR A 5 -8.04 -7.85 4.04
C THR A 5 -7.09 -7.75 2.84
N GLU A 6 -5.86 -8.21 2.98
CA GLU A 6 -4.81 -8.21 1.94
C GLU A 6 -4.62 -6.82 1.27
N ALA A 7 -4.48 -5.79 2.10
CA ALA A 7 -4.38 -4.40 1.67
C ALA A 7 -3.22 -3.61 2.28
N ALA A 8 -2.80 -2.57 1.57
CA ALA A 8 -1.84 -1.60 2.04
C ALA A 8 -2.47 -0.21 2.14
N ASP A 9 -2.47 0.37 3.34
CA ASP A 9 -2.78 1.78 3.54
C ASP A 9 -1.53 2.64 3.28
N VAL A 10 -1.67 3.62 2.40
CA VAL A 10 -0.62 4.55 2.00
C VAL A 10 -0.98 5.94 2.50
N TYR A 11 -0.12 6.48 3.35
CA TYR A 11 -0.27 7.78 3.98
C TYR A 11 0.72 8.78 3.37
N ARG A 12 0.21 9.92 2.90
CA ARG A 12 0.98 11.01 2.27
C ARG A 12 0.45 12.36 2.75
N ARG A 13 1.22 13.41 2.49
CA ARG A 13 0.90 14.81 2.86
C ARG A 13 0.56 14.92 4.36
N PRO A 14 1.56 14.78 5.25
CA PRO A 14 1.34 14.96 6.68
C PRO A 14 0.80 16.37 6.95
N ALA A 15 -0.27 16.45 7.75
CA ALA A 15 -0.96 17.68 8.07
C ALA A 15 -1.51 17.63 9.51
N GLY A 16 -1.09 18.59 10.35
CA GLY A 16 -1.48 18.65 11.75
C GLY A 16 -1.15 17.35 12.50
N LYS A 17 -2.19 16.63 12.97
CA LYS A 17 -2.06 15.36 13.69
C LYS A 17 -2.20 14.11 12.79
N GLY A 18 -2.30 14.27 11.47
CA GLY A 18 -2.59 13.17 10.56
C GLY A 18 -2.04 13.37 9.15
N TYR A 19 -2.78 12.87 8.17
CA TYR A 19 -2.40 12.85 6.76
C TYR A 19 -3.62 13.23 5.91
N ASP A 20 -3.41 14.10 4.93
CA ASP A 20 -4.47 14.56 4.02
C ASP A 20 -4.68 13.63 2.82
N ASP A 21 -3.73 12.75 2.55
CA ASP A 21 -3.83 11.72 1.50
C ASP A 21 -3.65 10.35 2.14
N VAL A 22 -4.77 9.65 2.30
CA VAL A 22 -4.83 8.27 2.78
C VAL A 22 -5.53 7.43 1.72
N ARG A 23 -4.82 6.46 1.17
CA ARG A 23 -5.34 5.56 0.13
C ARG A 23 -5.15 4.12 0.54
N LYS A 24 -6.18 3.31 0.34
CA LYS A 24 -6.13 1.86 0.51
C LYS A 24 -5.92 1.20 -0.85
N LEU A 25 -4.87 0.40 -0.97
CA LEU A 25 -4.51 -0.35 -2.17
C LEU A 25 -4.69 -1.85 -1.92
N ARG A 26 -5.12 -2.59 -2.94
CA ARG A 26 -5.38 -4.03 -2.93
C ARG A 26 -4.43 -4.76 -3.89
N ARG A 27 -4.43 -6.10 -3.85
CA ARG A 27 -3.71 -6.90 -4.86
C ARG A 27 -4.12 -6.48 -6.28
N GLY A 28 -3.14 -6.39 -7.18
CA GLY A 28 -3.32 -5.83 -8.52
C GLY A 28 -3.07 -4.32 -8.62
N ASP A 29 -3.08 -3.59 -7.50
CA ASP A 29 -2.59 -2.21 -7.48
C ASP A 29 -1.05 -2.18 -7.39
N ALA A 30 -0.50 -1.03 -7.76
CA ALA A 30 0.91 -0.70 -7.54
C ALA A 30 1.06 0.70 -6.92
N LEU A 31 2.15 0.90 -6.19
CA LEU A 31 2.55 2.21 -5.68
C LEU A 31 4.02 2.52 -5.94
N SER A 32 4.34 3.80 -6.06
CA SER A 32 5.72 4.26 -6.02
C SER A 32 5.99 5.05 -4.73
N PRO A 33 7.10 4.78 -4.02
CA PRO A 33 7.59 5.66 -2.97
C PRO A 33 7.85 7.07 -3.52
N LEU A 34 7.51 8.12 -2.76
CA LEU A 34 7.69 9.50 -3.23
C LEU A 34 9.16 9.88 -3.49
N ALA A 35 10.08 9.31 -2.71
CA ALA A 35 11.52 9.51 -2.91
C ALA A 35 12.08 8.76 -4.14
N PHE A 36 11.35 7.77 -4.66
CA PHE A 36 11.76 6.92 -5.77
C PHE A 36 10.58 6.72 -6.74
N PRO A 37 10.15 7.77 -7.46
CA PRO A 37 8.94 7.71 -8.27
C PRO A 37 9.02 6.69 -9.43
N ALA A 38 10.23 6.36 -9.88
CA ALA A 38 10.47 5.36 -10.91
C ALA A 38 10.35 3.90 -10.41
N VAL A 39 10.32 3.67 -9.09
CA VAL A 39 10.18 2.32 -8.51
C VAL A 39 8.70 2.04 -8.30
N ALA A 40 8.16 1.06 -9.01
CA ALA A 40 6.80 0.55 -8.79
C ALA A 40 6.85 -0.70 -7.92
N LEU A 41 6.15 -0.67 -6.79
CA LEU A 41 5.94 -1.81 -5.90
C LEU A 41 4.53 -2.34 -6.11
N ALA A 42 4.41 -3.58 -6.56
CA ALA A 42 3.12 -4.27 -6.60
C ALA A 42 2.67 -4.62 -5.18
N VAL A 43 1.37 -4.44 -4.89
CA VAL A 43 0.85 -4.64 -3.53
C VAL A 43 1.03 -6.08 -3.06
N GLU A 44 0.92 -7.07 -3.95
CA GLU A 44 1.16 -8.48 -3.63
C GLU A 44 2.58 -8.77 -3.10
N GLY A 45 3.59 -7.99 -3.51
CA GLY A 45 4.94 -8.08 -2.95
C GLY A 45 5.06 -7.50 -1.54
N VAL A 46 4.12 -6.63 -1.15
CA VAL A 46 4.06 -5.99 0.17
C VAL A 46 3.24 -6.82 1.16
N VAL A 47 2.07 -7.32 0.75
CA VAL A 47 1.19 -8.11 1.63
C VAL A 47 1.56 -9.60 1.68
N GLY A 48 2.45 -10.05 0.80
CA GLY A 48 2.90 -11.45 0.74
C GLY A 48 1.92 -12.38 0.01
N PRO A 49 2.10 -13.72 0.14
CA PRO A 49 1.29 -14.72 -0.55
C PRO A 49 -0.20 -14.58 -0.26
N SER A 50 -1.05 -14.97 -1.21
CA SER A 50 -2.50 -14.94 -0.99
C SER A 50 -2.93 -16.00 -0.01
N ARG A 51 -3.76 -15.61 0.97
CA ARG A 51 -4.35 -16.53 1.93
C ARG A 51 -5.44 -17.42 1.34
N ALA A 52 -6.02 -17.05 0.20
CA ALA A 52 -7.02 -17.87 -0.50
C ALA A 52 -6.42 -19.13 -1.16
N GLN A 53 -5.08 -19.28 -1.15
CA GLN A 53 -4.37 -20.43 -1.70
C GLN A 53 -3.92 -21.43 -0.60
N ALA A 54 -4.37 -21.25 0.65
CA ALA A 54 -4.02 -22.09 1.80
C ALA A 54 -5.19 -22.97 2.25
#